data_AF-A0A9W9R5B6-F1
#
_entry.id   AF-A0A9W9R5B6-F1
#
_cell.length_a   1.000
_cell.length_b   1.000
_cell.length_c   1.000
_cell.angle_alpha   90.00
_cell.angle_beta   90.00
_cell.angle_gamma   90.00
#
_symmetry.space_group_name_H-M   'P 1'
#
loop_
_entity.id
_entity.type
_entity.pdbx_description
1 polymer ?
#
loop_
_entity_poly.entity_id
_entity_poly.type
_entity_poly.pdbx_seq_one_letter_code
_entity_poly.pdbx_strand_id
1 'polypeptide(L)'
;MPVISRLASIILRIAEIGFAAVVAGVIGHHLARVHHSSANVDWWPESRWIYTEVIAGISILLGLIWLIPFSSGFFSWPLDVLISFAWFAAFGVLVDWLKRQGCGSPWIWRFGGGSACGQWRAAEAFSFLSAILWLVSGIVGIWFTFRVRPSTTDGSRRRRWGRSNV
;
A
#
# COMPACT_ATOMS: atom_id res chain seq x y z
N MET A 1 26.21 5.93 4.83
CA MET A 1 24.90 5.74 4.14
C MET A 1 24.61 7.02 3.37
N PRO A 2 24.48 6.98 2.03
CA PRO A 2 24.32 8.20 1.25
C PRO A 2 23.01 8.88 1.63
N VAL A 3 23.07 10.17 1.94
CA VAL A 3 21.95 11.03 2.38
C VAL A 3 20.73 10.94 1.44
N ILE A 4 21.00 10.64 0.16
CA ILE A 4 20.04 10.43 -0.93
C ILE A 4 19.05 9.30 -0.60
N SER A 5 19.47 8.19 0.03
CA SER A 5 18.56 7.10 0.36
C SER A 5 17.61 7.44 1.50
N ARG A 6 18.05 8.32 2.44
CA ARG A 6 17.17 8.84 3.50
C ARG A 6 16.15 9.82 2.94
N LEU A 7 16.59 10.72 2.06
CA LEU A 7 15.69 11.70 1.42
C LEU A 7 14.63 11.02 0.55
N ALA A 8 15.03 10.06 -0.27
CA ALA A 8 14.10 9.31 -1.13
C ALA A 8 13.08 8.52 -0.29
N SER A 9 13.50 7.92 0.83
CA SER A 9 12.59 7.21 1.73
C SER A 9 11.59 8.15 2.40
N ILE A 10 12.00 9.35 2.83
CA ILE A 10 11.10 10.34 3.44
C ILE A 10 10.05 10.81 2.43
N ILE A 11 10.47 11.12 1.21
CA ILE A 11 9.55 11.58 0.14
C ILE A 11 8.54 10.49 -0.22
N LEU A 12 8.98 9.23 -0.31
CA LEU A 12 8.10 8.09 -0.57
C LEU A 12 7.03 7.93 0.53
N ARG A 13 7.40 8.06 1.82
CA ARG A 13 6.43 8.00 2.92
C ARG A 13 5.42 9.14 2.89
N ILE A 14 5.85 10.36 2.58
CA ILE A 14 4.95 11.50 2.44
C ILE A 14 3.96 11.28 1.28
N ALA A 15 4.45 10.73 0.17
CA ALA A 15 3.60 10.38 -0.96
C ALA A 15 2.56 9.30 -0.58
N GLU A 16 2.98 8.22 0.08
CA GLU A 16 2.10 7.16 0.58
C GLU A 16 0.97 7.70 1.48
N ILE A 17 1.31 8.57 2.44
CA ILE A 17 0.33 9.21 3.34
C ILE A 17 -0.62 10.10 2.54
N GLY A 18 -0.09 10.90 1.60
CA GLY A 18 -0.88 11.80 0.77
C GLY A 18 -1.93 11.06 -0.06
N PHE A 19 -1.54 9.98 -0.75
CA PHE A 19 -2.47 9.20 -1.55
C PHE A 19 -3.49 8.45 -0.69
N ALA A 20 -3.08 7.89 0.45
CA ALA A 20 -4.00 7.25 1.39
C ALA A 20 -5.03 8.24 1.96
N ALA A 21 -4.61 9.46 2.29
CA ALA A 21 -5.48 10.52 2.80
C ALA A 21 -6.51 10.99 1.75
N VAL A 22 -6.11 11.11 0.48
CA VAL A 22 -7.04 11.42 -0.62
C VAL A 22 -8.12 10.35 -0.74
N VAL A 23 -7.74 9.08 -0.69
CA VAL A 23 -8.70 7.97 -0.78
C VAL A 23 -9.63 7.96 0.44
N ALA A 24 -9.10 8.07 1.67
CA ALA A 24 -9.92 8.15 2.89
C ALA A 24 -10.90 9.33 2.85
N GLY A 25 -10.46 10.50 2.36
CA GLY A 25 -11.33 11.67 2.22
C GLY A 25 -12.47 11.46 1.24
N VAL A 26 -12.21 10.80 0.10
CA VAL A 26 -13.26 10.48 -0.88
C VAL A 26 -14.25 9.47 -0.28
N ILE A 27 -13.77 8.34 0.25
CA ILE A 27 -14.61 7.27 0.82
C ILE A 27 -15.41 7.76 2.03
N GLY A 28 -14.79 8.52 2.94
CA GLY A 28 -15.44 9.10 4.12
C GLY A 28 -16.57 10.06 3.76
N HIS A 29 -16.41 10.87 2.71
CA HIS A 29 -17.48 11.76 2.24
C HIS A 29 -18.68 10.97 1.65
N HIS A 30 -18.45 9.76 1.12
CA HIS A 30 -19.53 8.88 0.70
C HIS A 30 -20.23 8.22 1.90
N LEU A 31 -19.48 7.75 2.89
CA LEU A 31 -20.04 7.18 4.13
C LEU A 31 -20.93 8.18 4.87
N ALA A 32 -20.50 9.43 4.98
CA ALA A 32 -21.28 10.48 5.65
C ALA A 32 -22.63 10.77 4.95
N ARG A 33 -22.66 10.68 3.62
CA ARG A 33 -23.90 10.87 2.84
C ARG A 33 -24.86 9.69 2.97
N VAL A 34 -24.33 8.47 3.03
CA VAL A 34 -25.12 7.25 3.25
C VAL A 34 -25.75 7.25 4.65
N HIS A 35 -25.01 7.66 5.68
CA HIS A 35 -25.50 7.74 7.05
C HIS A 35 -26.73 8.66 7.19
N HIS A 36 -26.73 9.81 6.51
CA HIS A 36 -27.85 10.75 6.51
C HIS A 36 -29.08 10.25 5.73
N SER A 37 -28.92 9.31 4.81
CA SER A 37 -29.98 8.83 3.91
C SER A 37 -30.52 7.45 4.32
N SER A 38 -30.55 7.18 5.64
CA SER A 38 -30.93 5.89 6.28
C SER A 38 -32.37 5.43 6.01
N ALA A 39 -32.74 5.29 4.74
CA ALA A 39 -33.91 4.58 4.27
C ALA A 39 -33.42 3.31 3.54
N ASN A 40 -33.41 2.18 4.24
CA ASN A 40 -33.34 0.81 3.70
C ASN A 40 -32.20 0.53 2.70
N VAL A 41 -30.95 0.59 3.15
CA VAL A 41 -29.81 0.08 2.36
C VAL A 41 -29.40 -1.30 2.85
N ASP A 42 -29.40 -2.27 1.94
CA ASP A 42 -28.99 -3.64 2.18
C ASP A 42 -27.54 -3.69 2.73
N TRP A 43 -27.31 -4.59 3.67
CA TRP A 43 -26.09 -4.76 4.48
C TRP A 43 -24.87 -5.33 3.71
N TRP A 44 -25.05 -5.71 2.44
CA TRP A 44 -24.03 -6.39 1.63
C TRP A 44 -23.02 -5.45 0.94
N PRO A 45 -23.41 -4.29 0.35
CA PRO A 45 -22.48 -3.37 -0.32
C PRO A 45 -21.60 -2.58 0.64
N GLU A 46 -21.99 -2.40 1.91
CA GLU A 46 -21.27 -1.58 2.90
C GLU A 46 -19.89 -2.13 3.29
N SER A 47 -19.74 -3.46 3.29
CA SER A 47 -18.50 -4.14 3.71
C SER A 47 -17.27 -3.74 2.89
N ARG A 48 -17.47 -3.39 1.62
CA ARG A 48 -16.42 -3.02 0.66
C ARG A 48 -15.81 -1.65 0.95
N TRP A 49 -16.65 -0.69 1.33
CA TRP A 49 -16.23 0.66 1.68
C TRP A 49 -15.47 0.68 3.00
N ILE A 50 -15.96 -0.07 3.98
CA ILE A 50 -15.31 -0.22 5.29
C ILE A 50 -13.92 -0.86 5.11
N TYR A 51 -13.78 -1.87 4.24
CA TYR A 51 -12.48 -2.44 3.92
C TYR A 51 -11.49 -1.38 3.40
N THR A 52 -11.91 -0.57 2.41
CA THR A 52 -11.04 0.45 1.82
C THR A 52 -10.66 1.55 2.81
N GLU A 53 -11.58 1.92 3.70
CA GLU A 53 -11.35 2.91 4.75
C GLU A 53 -10.33 2.40 5.78
N VAL A 54 -10.47 1.15 6.22
CA VAL A 54 -9.53 0.52 7.17
C VAL A 54 -8.12 0.44 6.59
N ILE A 55 -7.99 0.03 5.32
CA ILE A 55 -6.67 -0.01 4.65
C ILE A 55 -6.07 1.40 4.51
N ALA A 56 -6.88 2.41 4.20
CA ALA A 56 -6.42 3.80 4.15
C ALA A 56 -5.95 4.29 5.52
N GLY A 57 -6.72 4.03 6.58
CA GLY A 57 -6.35 4.39 7.96
C GLY A 57 -5.08 3.71 8.44
N ILE A 58 -4.95 2.40 8.22
CA ILE A 58 -3.72 1.65 8.55
C ILE A 58 -2.51 2.21 7.80
N SER A 59 -2.68 2.56 6.52
CA SER A 59 -1.60 3.13 5.70
C SER A 59 -1.14 4.51 6.22
N ILE A 60 -2.07 5.36 6.64
CA ILE A 60 -1.74 6.67 7.24
C ILE A 60 -1.01 6.48 8.56
N LEU A 61 -1.50 5.60 9.44
CA LEU A 61 -0.87 5.32 10.73
C LEU A 61 0.53 4.75 10.55
N LEU A 62 0.71 3.76 9.66
CA LEU A 62 2.00 3.15 9.42
C LEU A 62 2.97 4.10 8.71
N GLY A 63 2.49 4.89 7.74
CA GLY A 63 3.30 5.95 7.11
C GLY A 63 3.78 7.00 8.13
N LEU A 64 2.93 7.41 9.07
CA LEU A 64 3.26 8.37 10.11
C LEU A 64 4.22 7.78 11.17
N ILE A 65 3.97 6.55 11.61
CA ILE A 65 4.83 5.83 12.56
C ILE A 65 6.23 5.63 11.96
N TRP A 66 6.31 5.27 10.66
CA TRP A 66 7.59 5.09 9.97
C TRP A 66 8.30 6.37 9.56
N LEU A 67 7.67 7.54 9.69
CA LEU A 67 8.31 8.84 9.47
C LEU A 67 9.39 9.12 10.54
N ILE A 68 9.27 8.53 11.73
CA ILE A 68 10.24 8.67 12.81
C ILE A 68 11.37 7.66 12.60
N PRO A 69 12.63 8.09 12.35
CA PRO A 69 13.73 7.20 11.99
C PRO A 69 14.32 6.44 13.20
N PHE A 70 13.50 6.07 14.19
CA PHE A 70 13.92 5.30 15.35
C PHE A 70 13.62 3.81 15.15
N SER A 71 14.65 3.07 14.74
CA SER A 71 14.75 1.61 14.91
C SER A 71 13.66 0.75 14.25
N SER A 72 13.58 0.72 12.92
CA SER A 72 12.64 -0.17 12.21
C SER A 72 13.18 -0.80 10.92
N GLY A 73 14.50 -1.02 10.86
CA GLY A 73 15.19 -1.59 9.69
C GLY A 73 14.88 -3.05 9.36
N PHE A 74 14.12 -3.78 10.19
CA PHE A 74 13.82 -5.20 9.99
C PHE A 74 12.36 -5.53 9.62
N PHE A 75 11.37 -4.78 10.14
CA PHE A 75 9.94 -5.09 9.96
C PHE A 75 9.20 -4.20 8.95
N SER A 76 9.87 -3.20 8.35
CA SER A 76 9.28 -2.30 7.35
C SER A 76 9.00 -3.00 6.03
N TRP A 77 9.98 -3.72 5.49
CA TRP A 77 9.86 -4.31 4.17
C TRP A 77 8.71 -5.32 3.99
N PRO A 78 8.39 -6.23 4.95
CA PRO A 78 7.29 -7.17 4.77
C PRO A 78 5.92 -6.49 4.93
N LEU A 79 5.82 -5.54 5.86
CA LEU A 79 4.60 -4.78 6.09
C LEU A 79 4.27 -3.88 4.89
N ASP A 80 5.29 -3.25 4.28
CA ASP A 80 5.12 -2.45 3.08
C ASP A 80 4.56 -3.29 1.91
N VAL A 81 5.09 -4.51 1.72
CA VAL A 81 4.62 -5.45 0.69
C VAL A 81 3.20 -5.94 0.98
N LEU A 82 2.87 -6.24 2.24
CA LEU A 82 1.53 -6.68 2.63
C LEU A 82 0.49 -5.58 2.37
N ILE A 83 0.81 -4.33 2.67
CA ILE A 83 -0.06 -3.19 2.42
C ILE A 83 -0.23 -2.94 0.93
N SER A 84 0.82 -3.14 0.12
CA SER A 84 0.70 -3.11 -1.34
C SER A 84 -0.35 -4.09 -1.85
N PHE A 85 -0.33 -5.35 -1.38
CA PHE A 85 -1.36 -6.34 -1.73
C PHE A 85 -2.75 -5.96 -1.25
N ALA A 86 -2.86 -5.35 -0.06
CA ALA A 86 -4.13 -4.83 0.44
C ALA A 86 -4.68 -3.70 -0.45
N TRP A 87 -3.83 -2.80 -0.93
CA TRP A 87 -4.22 -1.76 -1.89
C TRP A 87 -4.60 -2.33 -3.27
N PHE A 88 -3.96 -3.39 -3.74
CA PHE A 88 -4.38 -4.09 -4.96
C PHE A 88 -5.77 -4.75 -4.80
N ALA A 89 -6.05 -5.33 -3.64
CA ALA A 89 -7.38 -5.85 -3.34
C ALA A 89 -8.43 -4.72 -3.24
N ALA A 90 -8.08 -3.58 -2.63
CA ALA A 90 -8.93 -2.39 -2.59
C ALA A 90 -9.26 -1.89 -4.01
N PHE A 91 -8.27 -1.81 -4.89
CA PHE A 91 -8.47 -1.48 -6.30
C PHE A 91 -9.47 -2.45 -6.98
N GLY A 92 -9.32 -3.76 -6.76
CA GLY A 92 -10.25 -4.76 -7.31
C GLY A 92 -11.70 -4.56 -6.84
N VAL A 93 -11.87 -4.19 -5.57
CA VAL A 93 -13.19 -3.87 -4.99
C VAL A 93 -13.79 -2.62 -5.63
N LEU A 94 -13.00 -1.57 -5.85
CA LEU A 94 -13.46 -0.33 -6.51
C LEU A 94 -13.87 -0.57 -7.97
N VAL A 95 -13.11 -1.38 -8.71
CA VAL A 95 -13.43 -1.72 -10.11
C VAL A 95 -14.73 -2.50 -10.23
N ASP A 96 -14.97 -3.47 -9.34
CA ASP A 96 -16.23 -4.23 -9.34
C ASP A 96 -17.43 -3.33 -9.02
N TRP A 97 -17.24 -2.33 -8.15
CA TRP A 97 -18.28 -1.35 -7.86
C TRP A 97 -18.56 -0.43 -9.06
N LEU A 98 -17.52 0.06 -9.73
CA LEU A 98 -17.67 0.95 -10.89
C LEU A 98 -18.46 0.28 -12.02
N LYS A 99 -18.19 -1.00 -12.28
CA LYS A 99 -18.94 -1.80 -13.28
C LYS A 99 -20.43 -1.91 -12.97
N ARG A 100 -20.80 -2.03 -11.69
CA ARG A 100 -22.22 -2.17 -11.27
C ARG A 100 -23.02 -0.88 -11.41
N GLN A 101 -22.36 0.28 -11.25
CA GLN A 101 -23.01 1.58 -11.30
C GLN A 101 -23.21 2.14 -12.72
N GLY A 102 -22.86 1.37 -13.76
CA GLY A 102 -23.00 1.83 -15.16
C GLY A 102 -22.06 2.99 -15.53
N CYS A 103 -21.18 3.39 -14.61
CA CYS A 103 -20.00 4.19 -14.91
C CYS A 103 -19.11 3.33 -15.80
N GLY A 104 -18.96 3.71 -17.07
CA GLY A 104 -18.30 2.89 -18.09
C GLY A 104 -16.92 2.34 -17.71
N SER A 105 -16.43 1.39 -18.51
CA SER A 105 -15.16 0.67 -18.29
C SER A 105 -13.98 1.61 -17.93
N PRO A 106 -13.02 1.18 -17.08
CA PRO A 106 -11.84 1.98 -16.69
C PRO A 106 -11.09 2.58 -17.90
N TRP A 107 -11.13 1.88 -19.03
CA TRP A 107 -10.45 2.21 -20.29
C TRP A 107 -11.22 3.16 -21.21
N ILE A 108 -12.43 3.58 -20.84
CA ILE A 108 -13.26 4.50 -21.63
C ILE A 108 -13.05 5.92 -21.11
N TRP A 109 -12.35 6.73 -21.89
CA TRP A 109 -12.04 8.15 -21.62
C TRP A 109 -13.24 9.07 -21.95
N ARG A 110 -14.47 8.56 -21.86
CA ARG A 110 -15.67 9.40 -22.08
C ARG A 110 -15.94 10.21 -20.82
N PHE A 111 -15.79 11.52 -20.91
CA PHE A 111 -16.14 12.53 -19.91
C PHE A 111 -17.66 12.71 -19.73
N GLY A 112 -18.47 11.68 -19.98
CA GLY A 112 -19.93 11.78 -20.17
C GLY A 112 -20.80 11.24 -19.04
N GLY A 113 -20.25 11.00 -17.84
CA GLY A 113 -21.03 10.59 -16.67
C GLY A 113 -20.89 11.63 -15.57
N GLY A 114 -21.99 11.97 -14.88
CA GLY A 114 -22.06 13.07 -13.90
C GLY A 114 -20.93 13.10 -12.86
N SER A 115 -20.77 14.24 -12.19
CA SER A 115 -19.64 14.57 -11.29
C SER A 115 -19.24 13.47 -10.29
N ALA A 116 -20.18 12.67 -9.81
CA ALA A 116 -19.92 11.53 -8.93
C ALA A 116 -19.06 10.44 -9.61
N CYS A 117 -19.32 10.13 -10.88
CA CYS A 117 -18.61 9.08 -11.62
C CYS A 117 -17.12 9.41 -11.83
N GLY A 118 -16.80 10.69 -12.03
CA GLY A 118 -15.42 11.17 -12.13
C GLY A 118 -14.63 11.03 -10.83
N GLN A 119 -15.28 11.28 -9.68
CA GLN A 119 -14.65 11.12 -8.35
C GLN A 119 -14.26 9.67 -8.09
N TRP A 120 -15.12 8.72 -8.47
CA TRP A 120 -14.85 7.29 -8.31
C TRP A 120 -13.69 6.78 -9.16
N ARG A 121 -13.60 7.25 -10.40
CA ARG A 121 -12.46 6.94 -11.29
C ARG A 121 -11.15 7.52 -10.77
N ALA A 122 -11.19 8.71 -10.16
CA ALA A 122 -10.02 9.29 -9.53
C ALA A 122 -9.58 8.46 -8.31
N ALA A 123 -10.52 8.06 -7.44
CA ALA A 123 -10.22 7.23 -6.28
C ALA A 123 -9.64 5.86 -6.67
N GLU A 124 -10.14 5.25 -7.75
CA GLU A 124 -9.58 4.03 -8.35
C GLU A 124 -8.11 4.23 -8.73
N ALA A 125 -7.79 5.28 -9.48
CA ALA A 125 -6.41 5.56 -9.92
C ALA A 125 -5.45 5.81 -8.74
N PHE A 126 -5.91 6.56 -7.73
CA PHE A 126 -5.09 6.83 -6.54
C PHE A 126 -4.84 5.59 -5.69
N SER A 127 -5.81 4.65 -5.61
CA SER A 127 -5.61 3.37 -4.93
C SER A 127 -4.52 2.51 -5.59
N PHE A 128 -4.47 2.52 -6.92
CA PHE A 128 -3.44 1.81 -7.69
C PHE A 128 -2.06 2.44 -7.53
N LEU A 129 -1.98 3.77 -7.57
CA LEU A 129 -0.73 4.50 -7.32
C LEU A 129 -0.20 4.24 -5.91
N SER A 130 -1.08 4.23 -4.91
CA SER A 130 -0.74 3.87 -3.53
C SER A 130 -0.14 2.46 -3.47
N ALA A 131 -0.78 1.47 -4.13
CA ALA A 131 -0.28 0.10 -4.18
C ALA A 131 1.16 0.01 -4.73
N ILE A 132 1.46 0.75 -5.80
CA ILE A 132 2.80 0.81 -6.41
C ILE A 132 3.80 1.48 -5.48
N LEU A 133 3.43 2.58 -4.81
CA LEU A 133 4.35 3.29 -3.92
C LEU A 133 4.75 2.42 -2.73
N TRP A 134 3.78 1.75 -2.10
CA TRP A 134 4.05 0.78 -1.03
C TRP A 134 4.92 -0.39 -1.53
N LEU A 135 4.71 -0.85 -2.77
CA LEU A 135 5.56 -1.90 -3.37
C LEU A 135 7.01 -1.42 -3.56
N VAL A 136 7.19 -0.21 -4.09
CA VAL A 136 8.51 0.39 -4.32
C VAL A 136 9.23 0.60 -2.98
N SER A 137 8.54 1.07 -1.94
CA SER A 137 9.10 1.18 -0.58
C SER A 137 9.55 -0.19 -0.06
N GLY A 138 8.71 -1.22 -0.21
CA GLY A 138 9.04 -2.59 0.17
C GLY A 138 10.27 -3.14 -0.58
N ILE A 139 10.35 -2.94 -1.90
CA ILE A 139 11.49 -3.37 -2.73
C ILE A 139 12.78 -2.64 -2.32
N VAL A 140 12.71 -1.32 -2.06
CA VAL A 140 13.86 -0.55 -1.57
C VAL A 140 14.31 -1.08 -0.20
N GLY A 141 13.37 -1.35 0.70
CA GLY A 141 13.64 -1.98 2.00
C GLY A 141 14.34 -3.34 1.87
N ILE A 142 13.80 -4.23 1.03
CA ILE A 142 14.40 -5.52 0.66
C ILE A 142 15.82 -5.31 0.15
N TRP A 143 16.03 -4.43 -0.82
CA TRP A 143 17.32 -4.21 -1.44
C TRP A 143 18.39 -3.82 -0.41
N PHE A 144 18.07 -2.92 0.52
CA PHE A 144 18.99 -2.57 1.61
C PHE A 144 19.25 -3.73 2.58
N THR A 145 18.23 -4.50 2.96
CA THR A 145 18.41 -5.65 3.88
C THR A 145 19.24 -6.77 3.24
N PHE A 146 19.04 -7.07 1.95
CA PHE A 146 19.79 -8.11 1.24
C PHE A 146 21.20 -7.63 0.83
N ARG A 147 21.40 -6.34 0.52
CA ARG A 147 22.73 -5.77 0.20
C ARG A 147 23.66 -5.64 1.39
N VAL A 148 23.15 -5.61 2.62
CA VAL A 148 23.97 -5.67 3.86
C VAL A 148 24.31 -7.13 4.24
N ARG A 149 23.74 -8.13 3.53
CA ARG A 149 23.99 -9.57 3.75
C ARG A 149 25.01 -10.28 2.84
N PRO A 150 25.97 -9.65 2.14
CA PRO A 150 27.15 -10.37 1.68
C PRO A 150 28.30 -10.07 2.66
N SER A 151 28.56 -10.95 3.66
CA SER A 151 29.90 -11.19 4.27
C SER A 151 29.95 -11.91 5.64
N THR A 152 28.95 -12.67 6.11
CA THR A 152 29.17 -13.52 7.32
C THR A 152 28.38 -14.82 7.34
N THR A 153 28.79 -15.78 6.51
CA THR A 153 28.74 -17.21 6.89
C THR A 153 29.85 -17.98 6.18
N ASP A 154 31.09 -17.50 6.31
CA ASP A 154 32.27 -18.32 6.10
C ASP A 154 32.97 -18.49 7.46
N GLY A 155 33.09 -19.73 7.94
CA GLY A 155 33.77 -20.03 9.20
C GLY A 155 33.19 -21.19 10.03
N SER A 156 33.78 -22.37 9.85
CA SER A 156 33.68 -23.61 10.66
C SER A 156 32.51 -24.55 10.30
N ARG A 157 32.69 -25.81 9.87
CA ARG A 157 33.80 -26.77 10.00
C ARG A 157 33.89 -27.63 8.74
N ARG A 158 34.83 -27.34 7.86
CA ARG A 158 35.42 -28.32 6.94
C ARG A 158 36.92 -28.35 7.17
N ARG A 159 37.37 -29.11 8.17
CA ARG A 159 38.76 -29.58 8.23
C ARG A 159 38.76 -31.09 8.08
N ARG A 160 39.11 -31.47 6.86
CA ARG A 160 39.38 -32.81 6.37
C ARG A 160 40.89 -33.08 6.59
N TRP A 161 41.20 -34.25 7.15
CA TRP A 161 42.40 -35.08 6.95
C TRP A 161 43.79 -34.69 7.50
N GLY A 162 44.45 -35.74 8.02
CA GLY A 162 45.85 -35.87 8.43
C GLY A 162 45.96 -36.81 9.65
N ARG A 163 45.81 -38.13 9.51
CA ARG A 163 46.88 -39.11 9.19
C ARG A 163 48.07 -39.01 10.16
N SER A 164 48.11 -39.89 11.18
CA SER A 164 49.32 -40.28 11.89
C SER A 164 49.47 -41.79 11.76
N ASN A 165 50.43 -42.20 10.94
CA ASN A 165 51.01 -43.53 10.96
C ASN A 165 52.15 -43.54 11.98
N VAL A 166 52.37 -44.72 12.57
CA VAL A 166 53.52 -45.19 13.38
C VAL A 166 53.78 -44.50 14.72
#